data_AF-A0A6P0T059-F1
#
_entry.id   AF-A0A6P0T059-F1
#
_cell.length_a   1.000
_cell.length_b   1.000
_cell.length_c   1.000
_cell.angle_alpha   90.00
_cell.angle_beta   90.00
_cell.angle_gamma   90.00
#
_symmetry.space_group_name_H-M   'P 1'
#
loop_
_entity.id
_entity.type
_entity.pdbx_description
1 polymer ?
#
loop_
_entity_poly.entity_id
_entity_poly.type
_entity_poly.pdbx_seq_one_letter_code
_entity_poly.pdbx_strand_id
1 'polypeptide(L)' 'KLLQLNEVLGEVEKELMPNRLCQYLFELSQKFNQFYDQCPVLKAEEPKRTSRLLLCDLTARTLKLGLSLLGIQVLERM' A
#
# COMPACT_ATOMS: atom_id res chain seq x y z
N LYS A 1 4.64 -2.10 7.32
CA LYS A 1 4.73 -1.52 5.96
C LYS A 1 3.86 -0.27 5.82
N LEU A 2 2.53 -0.31 6.02
CA LEU A 2 1.69 0.91 5.93
C LEU A 2 2.19 2.06 6.83
N LEU A 3 2.52 1.77 8.09
CA LEU A 3 3.03 2.78 9.03
C LEU A 3 4.44 3.32 8.69
N GLN A 4 5.17 2.70 7.77
CA GLN A 4 6.53 3.10 7.40
C GLN A 4 6.56 4.13 6.28
N LEU A 5 5.41 4.53 5.71
CA LEU A 5 5.36 5.49 4.61
C LEU A 5 6.07 6.81 4.97
N ASN A 6 5.78 7.36 6.15
CA ASN A 6 6.38 8.63 6.59
C ASN A 6 7.91 8.54 6.76
N GLU A 7 8.40 7.41 7.26
CA GLU A 7 9.83 7.16 7.41
C GLU A 7 10.51 7.10 6.04
N VAL A 8 9.95 6.33 5.10
CA VAL A 8 10.46 6.25 3.72
C VAL A 8 10.45 7.61 3.03
N LEU A 9 9.39 8.40 3.19
CA LEU A 9 9.34 9.75 2.60
C LEU A 9 10.42 10.66 3.21
N GLY A 10 10.64 10.60 4.53
CA GLY A 10 11.71 11.35 5.18
C GLY A 10 13.11 10.94 4.74
N GLU A 11 13.33 9.66 4.41
CA GLU A 11 14.58 9.21 3.80
C GLU A 11 14.74 9.68 2.36
N VAL A 12 13.67 9.59 1.55
CA VAL A 12 13.68 10.04 0.16
C VAL A 12 13.94 11.54 0.07
N GLU A 13 13.37 12.33 0.98
CA GLU A 13 13.62 13.77 1.09
C GLU A 13 15.09 14.07 1.42
N LYS A 14 15.68 13.36 2.37
CA LYS A 14 17.07 13.57 2.81
C LYS A 14 18.10 13.13 1.78
N GLU A 15 17.87 11.98 1.15
CA GLU A 15 18.83 11.36 0.26
C GLU A 15 18.59 11.69 -1.22
N LEU A 16 17.44 12.28 -1.55
CA LEU A 16 17.03 12.59 -2.93
C LEU A 16 17.00 11.36 -3.85
N MET A 17 16.66 10.20 -3.26
CA MET A 17 16.67 8.89 -3.92
C MET A 17 15.24 8.34 -4.11
N PRO A 18 14.52 8.68 -5.20
CA PRO A 18 13.13 8.27 -5.40
C PRO A 18 12.94 6.75 -5.60
N ASN A 19 14.00 6.03 -6.00
CA ASN A 19 13.96 4.57 -6.13
C ASN A 19 13.63 3.86 -4.81
N ARG A 20 13.91 4.48 -3.65
CA ARG A 20 13.50 3.94 -2.35
C ARG A 20 11.99 3.91 -2.19
N LEU A 21 11.29 4.94 -2.66
CA LEU A 21 9.83 4.96 -2.68
C LEU A 21 9.28 3.87 -3.59
N CYS A 22 9.88 3.66 -4.77
CA CYS A 22 9.50 2.57 -5.67
C CYS A 22 9.65 1.20 -5.00
N GLN A 23 10.78 0.95 -4.33
CA GLN A 23 11.04 -0.30 -3.61
C GLN A 23 10.03 -0.51 -2.48
N TYR A 24 9.73 0.53 -1.72
CA TYR A 24 8.70 0.48 -0.68
C TYR A 24 7.32 0.09 -1.23
N LEU A 25 6.89 0.71 -2.33
CA LEU A 25 5.60 0.44 -2.96
C LEU A 25 5.53 -0.99 -3.51
N PHE A 26 6.62 -1.48 -4.08
CA PHE A 26 6.74 -2.85 -4.54
C PHE A 26 6.63 -3.86 -3.39
N GLU A 27 7.32 -3.64 -2.29
CA GLU A 27 7.22 -4.52 -1.12
C GLU A 27 5.84 -4.46 -0.45
N LEU A 28 5.22 -3.28 -0.42
CA LEU A 28 3.86 -3.11 0.09
C LEU A 28 2.86 -3.91 -0.76
N SER A 29 2.96 -3.85 -2.09
CA SER A 29 2.07 -4.60 -2.98
C SER A 29 2.27 -6.11 -2.86
N GLN A 30 3.52 -6.58 -2.72
CA GLN A 30 3.81 -7.99 -2.47
C GLN A 30 3.17 -8.50 -1.16
N LYS A 31 3.32 -7.74 -0.06
CA LYS A 31 2.68 -8.11 1.21
C LYS A 31 1.17 -8.07 1.15
N PHE A 32 0.61 -7.12 0.39
CA PHE A 32 -0.84 -7.05 0.18
C PHE A 32 -1.36 -8.24 -0.62
N ASN A 33 -0.67 -8.64 -1.69
CA ASN A 33 -1.04 -9.82 -2.47
C ASN A 33 -1.02 -11.09 -1.61
N GLN A 34 0.00 -11.26 -0.78
CA GLN A 34 0.06 -12.38 0.17
C GLN A 34 -1.11 -12.34 1.18
N PHE A 35 -1.42 -11.16 1.72
CA PHE A 35 -2.57 -10.99 2.61
C PHE A 35 -3.89 -11.34 1.91
N TYR A 36 -4.09 -10.88 0.68
CA TYR A 36 -5.32 -11.10 -0.07
C TYR A 36 -5.55 -12.58 -0.39
N ASP A 37 -4.47 -13.31 -0.70
CA ASP A 37 -4.49 -14.77 -0.94
C ASP A 37 -4.80 -15.56 0.34
N GLN A 38 -4.11 -15.23 1.45
CA GLN A 38 -4.21 -15.99 2.70
C GLN A 38 -5.44 -15.62 3.55
N CYS A 39 -5.98 -14.41 3.40
CA CYS A 39 -7.07 -13.90 4.23
C CYS A 39 -8.30 -13.56 3.37
N PRO A 40 -9.28 -14.47 3.25
CA PRO A 40 -10.50 -14.23 2.48
C PRO A 40 -11.26 -13.02 3.04
N VAL A 41 -11.27 -11.90 2.32
CA VAL A 41 -11.90 -10.66 2.80
C VAL A 41 -13.43 -10.77 2.77
N LEU A 42 -13.98 -11.23 1.65
CA LEU A 42 -15.43 -11.30 1.43
C LEU A 42 -16.12 -12.45 2.17
N LYS A 43 -15.37 -13.51 2.51
CA LYS A 43 -15.88 -14.68 3.22
C LYS A 43 -15.71 -14.59 4.74
N ALA A 44 -15.14 -13.50 5.26
CA ALA A 44 -14.99 -13.30 6.69
C ALA A 44 -16.32 -12.92 7.34
N GLU A 45 -16.52 -13.36 8.58
CA GLU A 45 -17.60 -12.88 9.44
C GLU A 45 -17.24 -11.54 10.10
N GLU A 46 -18.25 -10.80 10.54
CA GLU A 46 -18.02 -9.59 11.33
C GLU A 46 -17.47 -9.93 12.73
N PRO A 47 -16.59 -9.08 13.31
CA PRO A 47 -16.10 -7.79 12.81
C PRO A 47 -14.86 -7.91 11.88
N LYS A 48 -14.38 -9.13 11.62
CA LYS A 48 -13.13 -9.36 10.88
C LYS A 48 -13.22 -8.88 9.44
N ARG A 49 -14.40 -9.03 8.81
CA ARG A 49 -14.66 -8.52 7.46
C ARG A 49 -14.44 -7.01 7.36
N THR A 50 -15.06 -6.23 8.26
CA THR A 50 -14.86 -4.77 8.29
C THR A 50 -13.39 -4.40 8.45
N SER A 51 -12.67 -5.02 9.40
CA SER A 51 -11.24 -4.75 9.59
C SER A 51 -10.40 -5.08 8.36
N ARG A 52 -10.70 -6.19 7.66
CA ARG A 52 -10.00 -6.57 6.43
C ARG A 52 -10.28 -5.60 5.27
N LEU A 53 -11.53 -5.13 5.13
CA LEU A 53 -11.89 -4.13 4.13
C LEU A 53 -11.17 -2.79 4.38
N LEU A 54 -11.07 -2.36 5.64
CA LEU A 54 -10.30 -1.16 6.00
C LEU A 54 -8.82 -1.31 5.67
N LEU A 55 -8.22 -2.48 5.89
CA LEU A 55 -6.84 -2.75 5.46
C LEU A 55 -6.67 -2.66 3.94
N CYS A 56 -7.62 -3.19 3.17
CA CYS A 56 -7.62 -3.05 1.71
C CYS A 56 -7.71 -1.59 1.27
N ASP A 57 -8.66 -0.83 1.80
CA ASP A 57 -8.84 0.59 1.48
C ASP A 57 -7.59 1.42 1.85
N LEU A 58 -7.05 1.23 3.05
CA LEU A 58 -5.85 1.93 3.49
C LEU A 58 -4.63 1.61 2.62
N THR A 59 -4.49 0.34 2.21
CA THR A 59 -3.41 -0.07 1.30
C THR A 59 -3.56 0.56 -0.08
N ALA A 60 -4.78 0.56 -0.63
CA ALA A 60 -5.07 1.18 -1.92
C ALA A 60 -4.76 2.69 -1.92
N ARG A 61 -5.18 3.41 -0.86
CA ARG A 61 -4.86 4.84 -0.68
C ARG A 61 -3.37 5.10 -0.58
N THR A 62 -2.65 4.26 0.15
CA THR A 62 -1.18 4.37 0.31
C THR A 62 -0.46 4.17 -1.03
N LEU A 63 -0.86 3.15 -1.80
CA LEU A 63 -0.30 2.90 -3.13
C LEU A 63 -0.61 4.06 -4.09
N LYS A 64 -1.85 4.55 -4.10
CA LYS A 64 -2.26 5.69 -4.93
C LYS A 64 -1.45 6.94 -4.61
N LEU A 65 -1.27 7.25 -3.32
CA LEU A 65 -0.46 8.37 -2.88
C LEU A 65 1.00 8.20 -3.33
N GLY A 66 1.63 7.06 -3.04
CA GLY A 66 3.03 6.84 -3.41
C GLY A 66 3.27 6.89 -4.92
N LEU A 67 2.38 6.30 -5.72
CA LEU A 67 2.46 6.38 -7.18
C LEU A 67 2.25 7.82 -7.69
N SER A 68 1.33 8.58 -7.08
CA SER A 68 1.13 9.99 -7.44
C SER A 68 2.35 10.86 -7.14
N LEU A 69 3.08 10.59 -6.05
CA LEU A 69 4.33 11.27 -5.71
C LEU A 69 5.45 10.98 -6.73
N LEU A 70 5.39 9.83 -7.40
CA LEU A 70 6.28 9.46 -8.50
C LEU A 70 5.80 10.00 -9.86
N GLY A 71 4.68 10.74 -9.91
CA GLY A 71 4.07 11.23 -11.15
C GLY A 71 3.33 10.17 -11.95
N ILE A 72 3.05 9.00 -11.36
CA ILE A 72 2.36 7.89 -12.02
C ILE A 72 0.86 7.97 -11.70
N GLN A 73 0.03 8.05 -12.73
CA GLN A 73 -1.41 7.96 -12.57
C GLN A 73 -1.87 6.52 -12.39
N VAL A 74 -2.81 6.31 -11.48
CA VAL A 74 -3.35 4.98 -11.16
C VAL A 74 -4.72 4.82 -11.82
N LEU A 75 -4.94 3.68 -12.48
CA LEU A 75 -6.24 3.30 -13.02
C LEU A 75 -7.16 2.79 -11.89
N GLU A 76 -8.42 3.19 -11.86
CA GLU A 76 -9.38 2.71 -10.86
C GLU A 76 -9.80 1.24 -11.08
N ARG A 77 -9.58 0.73 -12.28
CA ARG A 77 -9.75 -0.68 -12.64
C ARG A 77 -8.69 -1.03 -13.67
N MET A 78 -7.88 -2.05 -13.36
CA MET A 78 -7.04 -2.74 -14.33
C MET A 78 -7.84 -3.81 -15.07
#